data_AF-I1D065-F1
#
_entry.id   AF-I1D065-F1
#
_cell.length_a   1.000
_cell.length_b   1.000
_cell.length_c   1.000
_cell.angle_alpha   90.00
_cell.angle_beta   90.00
_cell.angle_gamma   90.00
#
_symmetry.space_group_name_H-M   'P 1'
#
loop_
_entity.id
_entity.type
_entity.pdbx_description
1 polymer ?
#
loop_
_entity_poly.entity_id
_entity_poly.type
_entity_poly.pdbx_seq_one_letter_code
_entity_poly.pdbx_strand_id
1 'polypeptide(L)'
;MSSAGAEVRGLAERLVKVVRRDDVEGLSALLTRVVSPPDDRLYEPVLAELVTAVVRELRRDDADEGQPRGTYTADLVDADHNDVPIDEVDPALRAVLRAVLAQLNGDVDDARFQLSLVAADPEPLARLDALWHALLWVSVLDDSATDRGADPN
;
A
#
# COMPACT_ATOMS: atom_id res chain seq x y z
N MET A 1 -19.00 10.00 8.39
CA MET A 1 -17.53 10.00 8.18
C MET A 1 -16.95 11.16 8.98
N SER A 2 -15.92 10.92 9.79
CA SER A 2 -15.25 12.01 10.54
C SER A 2 -14.42 12.87 9.59
N SER A 3 -14.28 14.18 9.86
CA SER A 3 -13.42 15.10 9.09
C SER A 3 -12.00 14.55 8.93
N ALA A 4 -11.47 13.93 10.00
CA ALA A 4 -10.14 13.33 10.00
C ALA A 4 -9.99 12.19 8.97
N GLY A 5 -11.02 11.35 8.79
CA GLY A 5 -10.97 10.26 7.80
C GLY A 5 -10.98 10.78 6.35
N ALA A 6 -11.69 11.87 6.09
CA ALA A 6 -11.68 12.52 4.77
C ALA A 6 -10.32 13.17 4.47
N GLU A 7 -9.67 13.75 5.48
CA GLU A 7 -8.32 14.32 5.37
C GLU A 7 -7.25 13.28 5.06
N VAL A 8 -7.28 12.13 5.75
CA VAL A 8 -6.33 11.02 5.53
C VAL A 8 -6.49 10.46 4.11
N ARG A 9 -7.72 10.20 3.68
CA ARG A 9 -7.99 9.74 2.31
C ARG A 9 -7.50 10.74 1.26
N GLY A 10 -7.82 12.02 1.44
CA GLY A 10 -7.36 13.07 0.54
C GLY A 10 -5.84 13.26 0.55
N LEU A 11 -5.14 12.87 1.61
CA LEU A 11 -3.68 12.84 1.65
C LEU A 11 -3.11 11.63 0.89
N ALA A 12 -3.67 10.42 1.09
CA ALA A 12 -3.28 9.22 0.34
C ALA A 12 -3.49 9.40 -1.18
N GLU A 13 -4.63 9.94 -1.60
CA GLU A 13 -4.92 10.23 -3.01
C GLU A 13 -3.92 11.24 -3.62
N ARG A 14 -3.51 12.25 -2.84
CA ARG A 14 -2.50 13.22 -3.29
C ARG A 14 -1.13 12.59 -3.45
N LEU A 15 -0.71 11.74 -2.51
CA LEU A 15 0.56 11.01 -2.61
C LEU A 15 0.60 10.18 -3.90
N VAL A 16 -0.44 9.38 -4.16
CA VAL A 16 -0.53 8.57 -5.39
C VAL A 16 -0.46 9.44 -6.65
N LYS A 17 -1.19 10.57 -6.66
CA LYS A 17 -1.21 11.50 -7.81
C LYS A 17 0.15 12.13 -8.09
N VAL A 18 0.92 12.42 -7.05
CA VAL A 18 2.24 13.05 -7.17
C VAL A 18 3.27 12.03 -7.67
N VAL A 19 3.25 10.79 -7.16
CA VAL A 19 4.08 9.68 -7.66
C VAL A 19 3.88 9.49 -9.17
N ARG A 20 2.63 9.48 -9.64
CA ARG A 20 2.32 9.32 -11.08
C ARG A 20 2.79 10.46 -11.98
N ARG A 21 2.98 11.64 -11.42
CA ARG A 21 3.42 12.82 -12.17
C ARG A 21 4.93 12.96 -12.20
N ASP A 22 5.65 12.02 -11.58
CA ASP A 22 7.08 12.12 -11.33
C ASP A 22 7.45 13.44 -10.63
N ASP A 23 6.55 13.94 -9.79
CA ASP A 23 6.69 15.20 -9.06
C ASP A 23 7.47 14.95 -7.76
N VAL A 24 8.79 14.81 -7.91
CA VAL A 24 9.72 14.50 -6.81
C VAL A 24 9.68 15.55 -5.70
N GLU A 25 9.57 16.83 -6.05
CA GLU A 25 9.49 17.93 -5.07
C GLU A 25 8.19 17.86 -4.27
N GLY A 26 7.06 17.67 -4.95
CA GLY A 26 5.76 17.47 -4.32
C GLY A 26 5.74 16.24 -3.43
N LEU A 27 6.42 15.16 -3.83
CA LEU A 27 6.46 13.91 -3.10
C LEU A 27 7.23 14.07 -1.79
N SER A 28 8.42 14.68 -1.86
CA SER A 28 9.26 14.94 -0.69
C SER A 28 8.53 15.78 0.36
N ALA A 29 7.80 16.83 -0.08
CA ALA A 29 7.02 17.67 0.81
C ALA A 29 5.87 16.89 1.51
N LEU A 30 5.17 16.02 0.78
CA LEU A 30 4.09 15.21 1.33
C LEU A 30 4.60 14.10 2.25
N LEU A 31 5.67 13.40 1.87
CA LEU A 31 6.29 12.35 2.69
C LEU A 31 6.79 12.93 4.01
N THR A 32 7.48 14.08 3.96
CA THR A 32 7.96 14.78 5.16
C THR A 32 6.81 15.03 6.14
N ARG A 33 5.63 15.43 5.65
CA ARG A 33 4.44 15.64 6.50
C ARG A 33 3.89 14.36 7.13
N VAL A 34 4.05 13.20 6.49
CA VAL A 34 3.55 11.91 7.02
C VAL A 34 4.52 11.29 8.02
N VAL A 35 5.83 11.42 7.78
CA VAL A 35 6.86 10.71 8.57
C VAL A 35 7.55 11.58 9.62
N SER A 36 7.46 12.92 9.53
CA SER A 36 8.15 13.81 10.47
C SER A 36 7.33 14.07 11.74
N PRO A 37 7.96 14.01 12.93
CA PRO A 37 7.32 14.47 14.16
C PRO A 37 7.01 15.98 14.10
N PRO A 38 5.96 16.46 14.79
CA PRO A 38 5.09 15.73 15.70
C PRO A 38 3.88 15.03 15.04
N ASP A 39 3.82 15.01 13.70
CA ASP A 39 2.65 14.53 12.93
C ASP A 39 2.73 13.03 12.55
N ASP A 40 3.52 12.22 13.28
CA ASP A 40 3.59 10.76 13.13
C ASP A 40 2.24 10.05 13.31
N ARG A 41 1.29 10.72 13.95
CA ARG A 41 -0.12 10.30 14.07
C ARG A 41 -0.81 10.09 12.72
N LEU A 42 -0.29 10.69 11.64
CA LEU A 42 -0.81 10.50 10.28
C LEU A 42 -0.24 9.27 9.60
N TYR A 43 0.87 8.72 10.09
CA TYR A 43 1.56 7.61 9.44
C TYR A 43 0.67 6.36 9.33
N GLU A 44 0.21 5.83 10.47
CA GLU A 44 -0.60 4.61 10.50
C GLU A 44 -1.92 4.76 9.70
N PRO A 45 -2.70 5.85 9.85
CA PRO A 45 -3.91 6.04 9.05
C PRO A 45 -3.64 6.15 7.54
N VAL A 46 -2.57 6.86 7.13
CA VAL A 46 -2.24 6.97 5.70
C VAL A 46 -1.81 5.62 5.14
N LEU A 47 -0.96 4.88 5.86
CA LEU A 47 -0.54 3.54 5.45
C LEU A 47 -1.75 2.60 5.34
N ALA A 48 -2.70 2.67 6.27
CA ALA A 48 -3.93 1.89 6.23
C ALA A 48 -4.83 2.21 5.02
N GLU A 49 -4.98 3.49 4.66
CA GLU A 49 -5.73 3.88 3.46
C GLU A 49 -5.02 3.42 2.18
N LEU A 50 -3.68 3.43 2.14
CA LEU A 50 -2.91 2.91 1.02
C LEU A 50 -3.07 1.40 0.86
N VAL A 51 -2.95 0.63 1.95
CA VAL A 51 -3.22 -0.82 1.94
C VAL A 51 -4.66 -1.11 1.50
N THR A 52 -5.62 -0.34 1.98
CA THR A 52 -7.02 -0.46 1.53
C THR A 52 -7.17 -0.16 0.03
N ALA A 53 -6.42 0.79 -0.51
CA ALA A 53 -6.40 1.08 -1.94
C ALA A 53 -5.78 -0.09 -2.74
N VAL A 54 -4.65 -0.66 -2.30
CA VAL A 54 -4.05 -1.87 -2.91
C VAL A 54 -5.07 -3.01 -2.98
N VAL A 55 -5.70 -3.32 -1.86
CA VAL A 55 -6.70 -4.40 -1.73
C VAL A 55 -7.90 -4.14 -2.63
N ARG A 56 -8.32 -2.88 -2.78
CA ARG A 56 -9.41 -2.49 -3.68
C ARG A 56 -9.05 -2.74 -5.14
N GLU A 57 -7.85 -2.38 -5.58
CA GLU A 57 -7.42 -2.60 -6.96
C GLU A 57 -7.25 -4.10 -7.26
N LEU A 58 -6.64 -4.87 -6.38
CA LEU A 58 -6.52 -6.33 -6.55
C LEU A 58 -7.88 -7.03 -6.63
N ARG A 59 -8.86 -6.62 -5.81
CA ARG A 59 -10.21 -7.17 -5.87
C ARG A 59 -10.98 -6.78 -7.14
N ARG A 60 -10.66 -5.63 -7.73
CA ARG A 60 -11.25 -5.22 -9.02
C ARG A 60 -10.70 -6.11 -10.13
N ASP A 61 -9.39 -6.36 -10.11
CA ASP A 61 -8.70 -7.23 -11.07
C ASP A 61 -9.32 -8.64 -11.08
N ASP A 62 -9.46 -9.27 -9.91
CA ASP A 62 -10.09 -10.59 -9.79
C ASP A 62 -11.56 -10.63 -10.25
N ALA A 63 -12.30 -9.55 -10.00
CA ALA A 63 -13.73 -9.49 -10.36
C ALA A 63 -13.92 -9.48 -11.87
N ASP A 64 -13.00 -8.87 -12.61
CA ASP A 64 -12.99 -8.85 -14.08
C ASP A 64 -12.66 -10.24 -14.66
N GLU A 65 -11.91 -11.07 -13.91
CA GLU A 65 -11.59 -12.45 -14.31
C GLU A 65 -12.71 -13.48 -14.04
N GLY A 66 -13.78 -13.08 -13.33
CA GLY A 66 -14.95 -13.93 -13.09
C GLY A 66 -14.69 -15.15 -12.20
N GLN A 67 -13.59 -15.16 -11.43
CA GLN A 67 -13.23 -16.27 -10.55
C GLN A 67 -14.02 -16.25 -9.22
N PRO A 68 -14.43 -17.41 -8.68
CA PRO A 68 -15.05 -17.48 -7.36
C PRO A 68 -14.07 -17.03 -6.27
N ARG A 69 -14.57 -16.36 -5.21
CA ARG A 69 -13.76 -15.89 -4.06
C ARG A 69 -12.86 -17.01 -3.52
N GLY A 70 -11.58 -16.95 -3.88
CA GLY A 70 -10.53 -17.86 -3.43
C GLY A 70 -9.80 -17.35 -2.19
N THR A 71 -8.77 -18.08 -1.79
CA THR A 71 -7.78 -17.62 -0.81
C THR A 71 -6.71 -16.83 -1.54
N TYR A 72 -6.35 -15.66 -1.01
CA TYR A 72 -5.27 -14.84 -1.56
C TYR A 72 -3.94 -15.28 -0.96
N THR A 73 -2.97 -15.60 -1.82
CA THR A 73 -1.58 -15.88 -1.49
C THR A 73 -0.66 -14.95 -2.28
N ALA A 74 0.58 -14.80 -1.85
CA ALA A 74 1.60 -14.04 -2.57
C ALA A 74 2.85 -14.88 -2.73
N ASP A 75 3.32 -14.99 -3.97
CA ASP A 75 4.64 -15.52 -4.29
C ASP A 75 5.61 -14.34 -4.43
N LEU A 76 6.76 -14.45 -3.79
CA LEU A 76 7.78 -13.40 -3.78
C LEU A 76 8.95 -13.85 -4.61
N VAL A 77 9.36 -12.99 -5.54
CA VAL A 77 10.51 -13.24 -6.40
C VAL A 77 11.42 -12.02 -6.44
N ASP A 78 12.71 -12.25 -6.64
CA ASP A 78 13.68 -11.19 -6.91
C ASP A 78 13.64 -10.74 -8.39
N ALA A 79 14.52 -9.81 -8.76
CA ALA A 79 14.62 -9.30 -10.13
C ALA A 79 15.06 -10.37 -11.15
N ASP A 80 15.74 -11.43 -10.68
CA ASP A 80 16.19 -12.56 -11.48
C ASP A 80 15.17 -13.72 -11.49
N HIS A 81 13.96 -13.48 -10.94
CA HIS A 81 12.85 -14.43 -10.83
C HIS A 81 13.13 -15.63 -9.92
N ASN A 82 14.04 -15.49 -8.95
CA ASN A 82 14.25 -16.50 -7.92
C ASN A 82 13.27 -16.30 -6.77
N ASP A 83 12.75 -17.39 -6.21
CA ASP A 83 11.88 -17.36 -5.04
C ASP A 83 12.59 -16.73 -3.84
N VAL A 84 11.93 -15.75 -3.20
CA VAL A 84 12.41 -15.06 -2.00
C VAL A 84 11.59 -15.54 -0.79
N PRO A 85 12.22 -16.14 0.23
CA PRO A 85 11.54 -16.45 1.47
C PRO A 85 10.98 -15.18 2.14
N ILE A 86 9.75 -15.25 2.64
CA ILE A 86 9.12 -14.12 3.34
C ILE A 86 9.97 -13.62 4.51
N ASP A 87 10.79 -14.48 5.12
CA ASP A 87 11.63 -14.10 6.26
C ASP A 87 12.83 -13.21 5.89
N GLU A 88 13.20 -13.19 4.60
CA GLU A 88 14.27 -12.35 4.05
C GLU A 88 13.78 -10.95 3.64
N VAL A 89 12.47 -10.75 3.55
CA VAL A 89 11.86 -9.43 3.31
C VAL A 89 12.07 -8.54 4.53
N ASP A 90 12.39 -7.27 4.28
CA ASP A 90 12.48 -6.24 5.31
C ASP A 90 11.28 -6.31 6.27
N PRO A 91 11.48 -6.27 7.60
CA PRO A 91 10.41 -6.46 8.57
C PRO A 91 9.21 -5.53 8.38
N ALA A 92 9.43 -4.26 8.04
CA ALA A 92 8.36 -3.29 7.87
C ALA A 92 7.57 -3.59 6.58
N LEU A 93 8.26 -3.84 5.47
CA LEU A 93 7.63 -4.23 4.21
C LEU A 93 6.85 -5.55 4.34
N ARG A 94 7.43 -6.52 5.04
CA ARG A 94 6.79 -7.82 5.33
C ARG A 94 5.48 -7.66 6.11
N ALA A 95 5.45 -6.75 7.09
CA ALA A 95 4.23 -6.45 7.83
C ALA A 95 3.18 -5.79 6.92
N VAL A 96 3.56 -4.86 6.04
CA VAL A 96 2.62 -4.29 5.05
C VAL A 96 2.04 -5.36 4.12
N LEU A 97 2.88 -6.26 3.60
CA LEU A 97 2.42 -7.38 2.76
C LEU A 97 1.43 -8.28 3.51
N ARG A 98 1.73 -8.62 4.78
CA ARG A 98 0.81 -9.38 5.63
C ARG A 98 -0.50 -8.64 5.86
N ALA A 99 -0.46 -7.31 6.05
CA ALA A 99 -1.67 -6.50 6.18
C ALA A 99 -2.55 -6.54 4.92
N VAL A 100 -1.94 -6.48 3.73
CA VAL A 100 -2.65 -6.64 2.44
C VAL A 100 -3.30 -8.01 2.35
N LEU A 101 -2.56 -9.09 2.60
CA LEU A 101 -3.07 -10.46 2.55
C LEU A 101 -4.18 -10.71 3.58
N ALA A 102 -4.00 -10.22 4.81
CA ALA A 102 -5.02 -10.31 5.85
C ALA A 102 -6.31 -9.60 5.42
N GLN A 103 -6.22 -8.37 4.90
CA GLN A 103 -7.39 -7.62 4.45
C GLN A 103 -8.07 -8.23 3.22
N LEU A 104 -7.29 -8.79 2.28
CA LEU A 104 -7.80 -9.54 1.13
C LEU A 104 -8.61 -10.76 1.58
N ASN A 105 -8.08 -11.53 2.53
CA ASN A 105 -8.70 -12.72 3.10
C ASN A 105 -9.76 -12.45 4.20
N GLY A 106 -10.00 -11.17 4.54
CA GLY A 106 -11.06 -10.76 5.46
C GLY A 106 -10.67 -10.73 6.95
N ASP A 107 -9.39 -10.89 7.28
CA ASP A 107 -8.84 -10.75 8.63
C ASP A 107 -8.44 -9.30 8.90
N VAL A 108 -9.42 -8.47 9.27
CA VAL A 108 -9.21 -7.03 9.50
C VAL A 108 -8.41 -6.76 10.78
N ASP A 109 -8.48 -7.65 11.76
CA ASP A 109 -7.78 -7.46 13.04
C ASP A 109 -6.29 -7.79 12.90
N ASP A 110 -5.92 -8.83 12.15
CA ASP A 110 -4.52 -9.08 11.80
C ASP A 110 -3.98 -7.93 10.93
N ALA A 111 -4.75 -7.45 9.94
CA ALA A 111 -4.31 -6.31 9.13
C ALA A 111 -3.98 -5.08 9.98
N ARG A 112 -4.84 -4.73 10.96
CA ARG A 112 -4.58 -3.63 11.89
C ARG A 112 -3.35 -3.89 12.76
N PHE A 113 -3.20 -5.11 13.26
CA PHE A 113 -2.05 -5.49 14.07
C PHE A 113 -0.75 -5.31 13.30
N GLN A 114 -0.66 -5.82 12.07
CA GLN A 114 0.53 -5.68 11.24
C GLN A 114 0.88 -4.21 10.97
N LEU A 115 -0.11 -3.36 10.67
CA LEU A 115 0.11 -1.93 10.46
C LEU A 115 0.59 -1.21 11.73
N SER A 116 0.09 -1.60 12.90
CA SER A 116 0.54 -1.05 14.18
C SER A 116 1.99 -1.39 14.49
N LEU A 117 2.49 -2.55 14.03
CA LEU A 117 3.91 -2.91 14.17
C LEU A 117 4.81 -1.98 13.36
N VAL A 118 4.40 -1.67 12.12
CA VAL A 118 5.14 -0.72 11.26
C VAL A 118 5.11 0.68 11.87
N ALA A 119 3.95 1.14 12.34
CA ALA A 119 3.80 2.46 12.94
C ALA A 119 4.65 2.64 14.20
N ALA A 120 4.79 1.57 14.99
CA ALA A 120 5.60 1.53 16.21
C ALA A 120 7.10 1.35 15.96
N ASP A 121 7.55 1.15 14.71
CA ASP A 121 8.96 0.99 14.38
C ASP A 121 9.74 2.28 14.68
N PRO A 122 10.78 2.23 15.54
CA PRO A 122 11.58 3.40 15.85
C PRO A 122 12.44 3.89 14.68
N GLU A 123 12.72 3.05 13.67
CA GLU A 123 13.56 3.38 12.52
C GLU A 123 12.75 4.17 11.47
N PRO A 124 13.03 5.47 11.25
CA PRO A 124 12.28 6.28 10.30
C PRO A 124 12.41 5.81 8.85
N LEU A 125 13.57 5.26 8.47
CA LEU A 125 13.79 4.76 7.11
C LEU A 125 12.94 3.52 6.82
N ALA A 126 12.82 2.58 7.76
CA ALA A 126 11.97 1.40 7.61
C ALA A 126 10.49 1.79 7.42
N ARG A 127 10.01 2.78 8.18
CA ARG A 127 8.67 3.34 8.02
C ARG A 127 8.48 4.02 6.66
N LEU A 128 9.47 4.78 6.22
CA LEU A 128 9.42 5.43 4.90
C LEU A 128 9.39 4.39 3.77
N ASP A 129 10.22 3.35 3.86
CA ASP A 129 10.28 2.28 2.87
C ASP A 129 8.95 1.52 2.77
N ALA A 130 8.34 1.19 3.91
CA ALA A 130 7.01 0.55 3.94
C ALA A 130 5.93 1.43 3.28
N LEU A 131 5.92 2.73 3.59
CA LEU A 131 4.98 3.69 2.99
C LEU A 131 5.21 3.84 1.48
N TRP A 132 6.48 3.90 1.06
CA TRP A 132 6.88 3.99 -0.34
C TRP A 132 6.45 2.77 -1.15
N HIS A 133 6.65 1.56 -0.64
CA HIS A 133 6.22 0.34 -1.32
C HIS A 133 4.69 0.26 -1.45
N ALA A 134 3.95 0.63 -0.41
CA ALA A 134 2.49 0.71 -0.49
C ALA A 134 2.03 1.71 -1.57
N LEU A 135 2.69 2.87 -1.67
CA LEU A 135 2.43 3.86 -2.72
C LEU A 135 2.73 3.31 -4.13
N LEU A 136 3.88 2.65 -4.30
CA LEU A 136 4.28 2.04 -5.56
C LEU A 136 3.27 1.00 -6.02
N TRP A 137 2.85 0.08 -5.13
CA TRP A 137 1.84 -0.92 -5.47
C TRP A 137 0.53 -0.30 -5.93
N VAL A 138 0.01 0.72 -5.23
CA VAL A 138 -1.21 1.42 -5.66
C VAL A 138 -1.03 2.09 -7.04
N SER A 139 0.14 2.68 -7.29
CA SER A 139 0.40 3.32 -8.58
C SER A 139 0.46 2.32 -9.74
N VAL A 140 1.14 1.19 -9.55
CA VAL A 140 1.30 0.15 -10.57
C VAL A 140 -0.02 -0.56 -10.87
N LEU A 141 -0.79 -0.91 -9.84
CA LEU A 141 -2.04 -1.65 -10.01
C LEU A 141 -3.12 -0.82 -10.72
N ASP A 142 -3.21 0.48 -10.45
CA ASP A 142 -4.19 1.35 -11.11
C ASP A 142 -3.80 1.71 -12.56
N ASP A 143 -2.49 1.78 -12.87
CA ASP A 143 -2.01 1.97 -14.25
C ASP A 143 -2.32 0.73 -15.10
N SER A 144 -2.10 -0.46 -14.53
CA SER A 144 -2.44 -1.75 -15.13
C SER A 144 -3.95 -1.91 -15.42
N ALA A 145 -4.81 -1.26 -14.62
CA ALA A 145 -6.24 -1.19 -14.88
C ALA A 145 -6.59 -0.20 -16.02
N THR A 146 -5.82 0.88 -16.17
CA THR A 146 -6.04 1.91 -17.20
C THR A 146 -5.64 1.40 -18.59
N ASP A 147 -4.50 0.72 -18.72
CA ASP A 147 -4.04 0.16 -20.00
C ASP A 147 -5.00 -0.92 -20.55
N ARG A 148 -5.62 -1.74 -19.69
CA ARG A 148 -6.62 -2.74 -20.11
C ARG A 148 -7.94 -2.14 -20.58
N GLY A 149 -8.31 -0.96 -20.09
CA GLY A 149 -9.50 -0.23 -20.56
C GLY A 149 -9.32 0.44 -21.93
N ALA A 150 -8.08 0.56 -22.41
CA ALA A 150 -7.72 1.25 -23.64
C ALA A 150 -7.56 0.33 -24.85
N ASP A 151 -7.94 -0.95 -24.74
CA ASP A 151 -7.88 -1.93 -25.83
C ASP A 151 -9.27 -2.12 -26.47
N PRO A 152 -9.65 -1.33 -27.50
CA PRO A 152 -10.84 -1.60 -28.28
C PRO A 152 -10.54 -2.71 -29.28
N ASN A 153 -11.25 -3.83 -29.13
CA ASN A 153 -11.40 -4.84 -30.18
C ASN A 153 -12.01 -4.22 -31.45
#